data_AF-A0A3N1XXD7-F1
#
_entry.id   AF-A0A3N1XXD7-F1
#
_cell.length_a   1.000
_cell.length_b   1.000
_cell.length_c   1.000
_cell.angle_alpha   90.00
_cell.angle_beta   90.00
_cell.angle_gamma   90.00
#
_symmetry.space_group_name_H-M   'P 1'
#
loop_
_entity.id
_entity.type
_entity.pdbx_description
1 polymer ?
#
loop_
_entity_poly.entity_id
_entity_poly.type
_entity_poly.pdbx_seq_one_letter_code
_entity_poly.pdbx_strand_id
1 'polypeptide(L)'
;MNDPSDHPSVDHPAIVRLRAELDAAWKGIGALGQMEGVSRDRVVAELRTAVPDVASRAAREVGTEAVVAEIDRFADAGVPGTDPAVPAAVIWEDVVQTAAEAARATR
;
A
#
# COMPACT_ATOMS: atom_id res chain seq x y z
N MET A 1 -13.93 5.81 40.89
CA MET A 1 -14.82 5.65 39.72
C MET A 1 -13.90 5.47 38.54
N ASN A 2 -13.57 4.22 38.21
CA ASN A 2 -12.62 3.92 37.14
C ASN A 2 -13.37 3.97 35.82
N ASP A 3 -12.87 4.77 34.90
CA ASP A 3 -13.19 4.73 33.48
C ASP A 3 -12.37 3.60 32.85
N PRO A 4 -12.98 2.54 32.31
CA PRO A 4 -12.29 1.61 31.44
C PRO A 4 -12.68 1.95 30.00
N SER A 5 -11.95 2.91 29.44
CA SER A 5 -11.38 2.88 28.10
C SER A 5 -12.18 2.07 27.10
N ASP A 6 -12.99 2.80 26.33
CA ASP A 6 -13.33 2.56 24.93
C ASP A 6 -12.49 1.44 24.28
N HIS A 7 -13.12 0.29 24.04
CA HIS A 7 -12.58 -0.89 23.37
C HIS A 7 -13.20 -1.01 21.98
N PRO A 8 -12.51 -1.70 21.06
CA PRO A 8 -11.45 -1.19 20.19
C PRO A 8 -12.03 -0.24 19.13
N SER A 9 -11.28 0.78 18.72
CA SER A 9 -11.60 1.53 17.50
C SER A 9 -11.70 0.52 16.35
N VAL A 10 -12.91 0.22 15.90
CA VAL A 10 -13.13 -0.62 14.72
C VAL A 10 -12.43 0.12 13.58
N ASP A 11 -11.34 -0.44 13.07
CA ASP A 11 -10.58 0.18 11.99
C ASP A 11 -11.57 0.58 10.88
N HIS A 12 -11.49 1.83 10.43
CA HIS A 12 -12.42 2.33 9.44
C HIS A 12 -12.32 1.46 8.17
N PRO A 13 -13.44 1.07 7.52
CA PRO A 13 -13.43 0.16 6.38
C PRO A 13 -12.48 0.58 5.25
N ALA A 14 -12.28 1.89 5.04
CA ALA A 14 -11.32 2.41 4.06
C ALA A 14 -9.87 2.05 4.39
N ILE A 15 -9.48 2.08 5.67
CA ILE A 15 -8.15 1.68 6.14
C ILE A 15 -7.98 0.16 6.01
N VAL A 16 -9.00 -0.62 6.36
CA VAL A 16 -8.97 -2.09 6.17
C VAL A 16 -8.79 -2.44 4.69
N ARG A 17 -9.51 -1.73 3.80
CA ARG A 17 -9.36 -1.90 2.36
C ARG A 17 -7.96 -1.50 1.89
N LEU A 18 -7.45 -0.35 2.31
CA LEU A 18 -6.09 0.10 1.98
C LEU A 18 -5.04 -0.94 2.39
N ARG A 19 -5.11 -1.46 3.62
CA ARG A 19 -4.21 -2.51 4.10
C ARG A 19 -4.28 -3.77 3.25
N ALA A 20 -5.49 -4.20 2.88
CA ALA A 20 -5.67 -5.39 2.04
C ALA A 20 -5.06 -5.21 0.65
N GLU A 21 -5.22 -4.03 0.05
CA GLU A 21 -4.63 -3.71 -1.26
C GLU A 21 -3.10 -3.59 -1.17
N LEU A 22 -2.56 -2.97 -0.11
CA LEU A 22 -1.12 -2.90 0.12
C LEU A 22 -0.50 -4.29 0.36
N ASP A 23 -1.16 -5.16 1.12
CA ASP A 23 -0.72 -6.55 1.33
C ASP A 23 -0.77 -7.38 0.03
N ALA A 24 -1.82 -7.21 -0.77
CA ALA A 24 -1.91 -7.84 -2.08
C ALA A 24 -0.81 -7.34 -3.04
N ALA A 25 -0.56 -6.03 -3.05
CA ALA A 25 0.50 -5.41 -3.83
C ALA A 25 1.89 -5.91 -3.42
N TRP A 26 2.15 -5.94 -2.11
CA TRP A 26 3.39 -6.44 -1.53
C TRP A 26 3.68 -7.88 -1.93
N LYS A 27 2.67 -8.76 -1.87
CA LYS A 27 2.77 -10.15 -2.34
C LYS A 27 2.97 -10.24 -3.85
N GLY A 28 2.27 -9.42 -4.62
CA GLY A 28 2.41 -9.34 -6.08
C GLY A 28 3.83 -8.97 -6.49
N ILE A 29 4.44 -7.99 -5.81
CA ILE A 29 5.82 -7.57 -6.05
C ILE A 29 6.81 -8.68 -5.71
N GLY A 30 6.64 -9.35 -4.57
CA GLY A 30 7.48 -10.49 -4.19
C GLY A 30 7.41 -11.66 -5.19
N ALA A 31 6.30 -11.79 -5.93
CA ALA A 31 6.14 -12.82 -6.95
C ALA A 31 6.77 -12.46 -8.31
N LEU A 32 7.15 -11.20 -8.56
CA LEU A 32 7.59 -10.74 -9.90
C LEU A 32 8.83 -11.49 -10.43
N GLY A 33 9.74 -11.91 -9.55
CA GLY A 33 10.92 -12.71 -9.91
C GLY A 33 10.55 -14.05 -10.58
N GLN A 34 9.41 -14.61 -10.21
CA GLN A 34 8.91 -15.89 -10.72
C GLN A 34 8.02 -15.73 -11.96
N MET A 35 7.74 -14.50 -12.40
CA MET A 35 6.85 -14.20 -13.51
C MET A 35 7.60 -13.93 -14.81
N GLU A 36 7.02 -14.37 -15.93
CA GLU A 36 7.46 -13.98 -17.28
C GLU A 36 7.22 -12.49 -17.55
N GLY A 37 8.05 -11.89 -18.41
CA GLY A 37 8.10 -10.43 -18.62
C GLY A 37 6.75 -9.76 -18.93
N VAL A 38 5.95 -10.32 -19.84
CA VAL A 38 4.65 -9.72 -20.22
C VAL A 38 3.65 -9.73 -19.05
N SER A 39 3.59 -10.83 -18.30
CA SER A 39 2.74 -10.95 -17.13
C SER A 39 3.22 -10.03 -16.00
N ARG A 40 4.55 -9.91 -15.84
CA ARG A 40 5.19 -9.04 -14.85
C ARG A 40 4.84 -7.57 -15.11
N ASP A 41 5.05 -7.08 -16.33
CA ASP A 41 4.81 -5.68 -16.68
C ASP A 41 3.34 -5.29 -16.48
N ARG A 42 2.42 -6.21 -16.81
CA ARG A 42 0.99 -6.02 -16.56
C ARG A 42 0.69 -5.87 -15.06
N VAL A 43 1.22 -6.76 -14.22
CA VAL A 43 1.01 -6.66 -12.76
C VAL A 43 1.59 -5.35 -12.24
N VAL A 44 2.79 -4.97 -12.66
CA VAL A 44 3.41 -3.69 -12.23
C VAL A 44 2.52 -2.49 -12.62
N ALA A 45 1.97 -2.48 -13.84
CA ALA A 45 1.07 -1.42 -14.29
C ALA A 45 -0.25 -1.37 -13.48
N GLU A 46 -0.81 -2.53 -13.16
CA GLU A 46 -2.01 -2.65 -12.33
C GLU A 46 -1.76 -2.11 -10.91
N LEU A 47 -0.63 -2.48 -10.28
CA LEU A 47 -0.26 -2.00 -8.95
C LEU A 47 -0.07 -0.48 -8.89
N ARG A 48 0.62 0.08 -9.88
CA ARG A 48 0.84 1.54 -10.02
C ARG A 48 -0.45 2.34 -10.20
N THR A 49 -1.54 1.69 -10.58
CA THR A 49 -2.85 2.34 -10.74
C THR A 49 -3.73 2.11 -9.51
N ALA A 50 -3.84 0.86 -9.05
CA ALA A 50 -4.80 0.48 -8.01
C ALA A 50 -4.44 1.06 -6.63
N VAL A 51 -3.16 1.02 -6.24
CA VAL A 51 -2.76 1.44 -4.89
C VAL A 51 -2.94 2.96 -4.69
N PRO A 52 -2.52 3.84 -5.62
CA PRO A 52 -2.78 5.28 -5.48
C PRO A 52 -4.27 5.66 -5.50
N ASP A 53 -5.08 4.94 -6.27
CA ASP A 53 -6.54 5.14 -6.30
C ASP A 53 -7.20 4.81 -4.95
N VAL A 54 -6.82 3.69 -4.34
CA VAL A 54 -7.35 3.30 -3.02
C VAL A 54 -6.85 4.25 -1.94
N ALA A 55 -5.57 4.65 -1.98
CA ALA A 55 -5.02 5.63 -1.04
C ALA A 55 -5.76 6.96 -1.11
N SER A 56 -6.03 7.47 -2.32
CA SER A 56 -6.83 8.69 -2.52
C SER A 56 -8.24 8.57 -1.95
N ARG A 57 -8.92 7.44 -2.17
CA ARG A 57 -10.26 7.20 -1.62
C ARG A 57 -10.24 7.14 -0.09
N ALA A 58 -9.30 6.39 0.47
CA ALA A 58 -9.14 6.31 1.91
C ALA A 58 -8.83 7.68 2.52
N ALA A 59 -7.98 8.49 1.88
CA ALA A 59 -7.61 9.81 2.39
C ALA A 59 -8.80 10.76 2.45
N ARG A 60 -9.74 10.65 1.51
CA ARG A 60 -11.01 11.40 1.53
C ARG A 60 -11.94 10.96 2.65
N GLU A 61 -11.88 9.71 3.08
CA GLU A 61 -12.79 9.14 4.08
C GLU A 61 -12.26 9.30 5.51
N VAL A 62 -10.95 9.08 5.73
CA VAL A 62 -10.34 9.06 7.07
C VAL A 62 -9.28 10.14 7.30
N GLY A 63 -8.96 10.92 6.27
CA GLY A 63 -7.90 11.92 6.29
C GLY A 63 -6.55 11.40 5.82
N THR A 64 -5.79 12.29 5.19
CA THR A 64 -4.47 12.03 4.62
C THR A 64 -3.48 11.44 5.62
N GLU A 65 -3.39 11.98 6.84
CA GLU A 65 -2.37 11.58 7.83
C GLU A 65 -2.51 10.10 8.24
N ALA A 66 -3.74 9.62 8.46
CA ALA A 66 -4.00 8.23 8.82
C ALA A 66 -3.60 7.26 7.68
N VAL A 67 -3.81 7.68 6.43
CA VAL A 67 -3.47 6.90 5.24
C VAL A 67 -1.96 6.88 5.01
N VAL A 68 -1.28 8.02 5.10
CA VAL A 68 0.18 8.10 4.93
C VAL A 68 0.88 7.27 6.01
N ALA A 69 0.43 7.32 7.26
CA ALA A 69 0.98 6.50 8.34
C ALA A 69 0.77 4.98 8.13
N GLU A 70 -0.21 4.57 7.34
CA GLU A 70 -0.37 3.17 6.91
C GLU A 70 0.62 2.82 5.80
N ILE A 71 0.73 3.68 4.79
CA ILE A 71 1.64 3.49 3.65
C ILE A 71 3.08 3.41 4.14
N ASP A 72 3.49 4.30 5.04
CA ASP A 72 4.85 4.34 5.59
C ASP A 72 5.18 3.05 6.37
N ARG A 73 4.22 2.47 7.10
CA ARG A 73 4.41 1.16 7.78
C ARG A 73 4.71 0.03 6.80
N PHE A 74 4.09 0.05 5.63
CA PHE A 74 4.36 -0.91 4.55
C PHE A 74 5.67 -0.62 3.81
N ALA A 75 6.05 0.65 3.68
CA ALA A 75 7.34 1.04 3.12
C ALA A 75 8.49 0.55 4.02
N ASP A 76 8.38 0.76 5.34
CA ASP A 76 9.38 0.36 6.33
C ASP A 76 9.56 -1.17 6.43
N ALA A 77 8.50 -1.94 6.16
CA ALA A 77 8.57 -3.41 6.14
C ALA A 77 9.46 -3.95 5.01
N GLY A 78 9.64 -3.19 3.93
CA GLY A 78 10.39 -3.59 2.74
C GLY A 78 9.79 -4.79 1.98
N VAL A 79 10.37 -5.16 0.84
CA VAL A 79 9.92 -6.32 0.05
C VAL A 79 10.74 -7.58 0.41
N PRO A 80 10.11 -8.73 0.71
CA PRO A 80 10.82 -9.97 0.99
C PRO A 80 11.39 -10.58 -0.29
N GLY A 81 12.63 -11.08 -0.19
CA GLY A 81 13.24 -11.90 -1.25
C GLY A 81 13.44 -11.13 -2.55
N THR A 82 14.37 -10.18 -2.57
CA THR A 82 14.74 -9.49 -3.81
C THR A 82 15.63 -10.38 -4.67
N ASP A 83 15.06 -10.96 -5.71
CA ASP A 83 15.84 -11.45 -6.86
C ASP A 83 16.60 -10.24 -7.46
N PRO A 84 17.95 -10.25 -7.53
CA PRO A 84 18.70 -9.14 -8.08
C PRO A 84 18.40 -8.84 -9.56
N ALA A 85 17.78 -9.78 -10.29
CA ALA A 85 17.36 -9.59 -11.68
C ALA A 85 16.08 -8.74 -11.81
N VAL A 86 15.30 -8.58 -10.75
CA VAL A 86 14.08 -7.76 -10.74
C VAL A 86 14.21 -6.70 -9.66
N PRO A 87 14.12 -5.41 -9.99
CA PRO A 87 14.25 -4.35 -9.00
C PRO A 87 12.93 -4.19 -8.19
N ALA A 88 12.49 -5.27 -7.55
CA ALA A 88 11.24 -5.36 -6.80
C ALA A 88 11.16 -4.30 -5.68
N ALA A 89 12.28 -4.01 -5.02
CA ALA A 89 12.38 -2.93 -4.04
C ALA A 89 12.12 -1.55 -4.65
N VAL A 90 12.67 -1.27 -5.84
CA VAL A 90 12.47 0.01 -6.54
C VAL A 90 11.02 0.15 -7.02
N ILE A 91 10.44 -0.94 -7.53
CA ILE A 91 9.04 -0.96 -7.95
C ILE A 91 8.12 -0.72 -6.74
N TRP A 92 8.43 -1.32 -5.59
CA TRP A 92 7.66 -1.11 -4.37
C TRP A 92 7.76 0.32 -3.86
N GLU A 93 8.98 0.87 -3.80
CA GLU A 93 9.23 2.25 -3.40
C GLU A 93 8.42 3.24 -4.26
N ASP A 94 8.45 3.06 -5.58
CA ASP A 94 7.69 3.88 -6.54
C ASP A 94 6.16 3.78 -6.30
N VAL A 95 5.65 2.57 -6.02
CA VAL A 95 4.22 2.36 -5.73
C VAL A 95 3.81 3.04 -4.42
N VAL A 96 4.56 2.85 -3.33
CA VAL A 96 4.22 3.45 -2.03
C VAL A 96 4.38 4.97 -2.03
N GLN A 97 5.41 5.49 -2.73
CA GLN A 97 5.59 6.93 -2.90
C GLN A 97 4.42 7.54 -3.68
N THR A 98 4.06 6.96 -4.83
CA THR A 98 2.93 7.46 -5.64
C THR A 98 1.62 7.40 -4.85
N ALA A 99 1.41 6.37 -4.04
CA ALA A 99 0.23 6.26 -3.19
C ALA A 99 0.18 7.33 -2.10
N ALA A 100 1.30 7.63 -1.46
CA ALA A 100 1.40 8.71 -0.46
C ALA A 100 1.17 10.08 -1.10
N GLU A 101 1.71 10.32 -2.29
CA GLU A 101 1.47 11.55 -3.06
C GLU A 101 -0.01 11.70 -3.42
N ALA A 102 -0.65 10.63 -3.90
CA ALA A 102 -2.07 10.64 -4.25
C ALA A 102 -2.96 10.91 -3.03
N ALA A 103 -2.66 10.31 -1.87
CA ALA A 103 -3.34 10.58 -0.60
C ALA A 103 -3.18 12.04 -0.14
N ARG A 104 -2.04 12.67 -0.41
CA ARG A 104 -1.78 14.08 -0.07
C ARG A 104 -2.47 15.05 -1.03
N ALA A 105 -2.64 14.65 -2.28
CA ALA A 105 -3.31 15.45 -3.31
C ALA A 105 -4.84 15.58 -3.11
N THR A 106 -5.43 14.86 -2.14
CA THR A 106 -6.89 14.94 -1.87
C THR A 106 -7.31 16.08 -0.96
N ARG A 107 -6.37 16.89 -0.47
CA ARG A 107 -6.59 18.01 0.44
C ARG A 107 -7.10 19.27 -0.26
#